data_AF-A0A7V0UCZ7-F1
#
_entry.id   AF-A0A7V0UCZ7-F1
#
_cell.length_a   1.000
_cell.length_b   1.000
_cell.length_c   1.000
_cell.angle_alpha   90.00
_cell.angle_beta   90.00
_cell.angle_gamma   90.00
#
_symmetry.space_group_name_H-M   'P 1'
#
loop_
_entity.id
_entity.type
_entity.pdbx_description
1 polymer ?
#
loop_
_entity_poly.entity_id
_entity_poly.type
_entity_poly.pdbx_seq_one_letter_code
_entity_poly.pdbx_strand_id
1 'polypeptide(L)'
;MDASDADSSSSRSKGEKITNAIAVFLLCVLVIGGVAFARRNLRLGRGDRRGATRLSLFFAGALSIGWIMSEHHVPSFWEVYLIAMFMGAVLLLVGLLWTLYIALEPFVRRRWPQVLVTWTRLSAGDWRDPLVGRDVLIGCAAGTAAGCLGRLQILAPSWFGYPESELVTPLIEALSGAAPFVSRLGTLIAFGVLNALAPLFLLFVLRILLRNQWAAAAVLTVILTTPTALQIEAPWIGAPIAFTATALGLFVLMRYGAIASFVLGLVTDLSFTFPSTFQTSAWYAGAGYAGVAIIAAVSLFAFQTSLGGRRLLDFARAEA
;
A
#
# COMPACT_ATOMS: atom_id res chain seq x y z
N MET A 1 -12.07 -23.22 -32.98
CA MET A 1 -11.34 -23.18 -31.70
C MET A 1 -9.90 -23.01 -32.13
N ASP A 2 -9.54 -21.75 -32.29
CA ASP A 2 -8.50 -21.33 -33.23
C ASP A 2 -7.13 -21.38 -32.57
N ALA A 3 -6.09 -21.65 -33.36
CA ALA A 3 -4.71 -21.73 -32.87
C ALA A 3 -4.24 -20.47 -32.12
N SER A 4 -4.87 -19.32 -32.41
CA SER A 4 -4.75 -18.03 -31.70
C SER A 4 -5.11 -18.12 -30.21
N ASP A 5 -6.21 -18.82 -29.87
CA ASP A 5 -6.70 -18.94 -28.50
C ASP A 5 -5.85 -19.93 -27.68
N ALA A 6 -5.28 -20.93 -28.35
CA ALA A 6 -4.35 -21.88 -27.73
C ALA A 6 -3.01 -21.22 -27.37
N ASP A 7 -2.51 -20.29 -28.19
CA ASP A 7 -1.23 -19.60 -27.94
C ASP A 7 -1.36 -18.50 -26.87
N SER A 8 -2.47 -17.75 -26.87
CA SER A 8 -2.78 -16.74 -25.85
C SER A 8 -3.02 -17.35 -24.45
N SER A 9 -3.69 -18.50 -24.37
CA SER A 9 -3.86 -19.23 -23.11
C SER A 9 -2.54 -19.82 -22.59
N SER A 10 -1.67 -20.33 -23.47
CA SER A 10 -0.36 -20.89 -23.08
C SER A 10 0.60 -19.81 -22.55
N SER A 11 0.59 -18.62 -23.16
CA SER A 11 1.42 -17.48 -22.77
C SER A 11 0.94 -16.87 -21.44
N ARG A 12 -0.37 -16.73 -21.22
CA ARG A 12 -0.94 -16.33 -19.92
C ARG A 12 -0.54 -17.29 -18.80
N SER A 13 -0.62 -18.60 -19.03
CA SER A 13 -0.20 -19.61 -18.05
C SER A 13 1.28 -19.51 -17.68
N LYS A 14 2.17 -19.17 -18.65
CA LYS A 14 3.59 -18.93 -18.37
C LYS A 14 3.79 -17.64 -17.57
N GLY A 15 3.09 -16.55 -17.92
CA GLY A 15 3.15 -15.28 -17.20
C GLY A 15 2.70 -15.38 -15.74
N GLU A 16 1.65 -16.16 -15.48
CA GLU A 16 1.17 -16.45 -14.12
C GLU A 16 2.21 -17.21 -13.29
N LYS A 17 2.83 -18.25 -13.86
CA LYS A 17 3.91 -19.01 -13.19
C LYS A 17 5.10 -18.13 -12.82
N ILE A 18 5.53 -17.24 -13.73
CA ILE A 18 6.62 -16.29 -13.47
C ILE A 18 6.21 -15.31 -12.38
N THR A 19 4.99 -14.78 -12.44
CA THR A 19 4.43 -13.89 -11.41
C THR A 19 4.46 -14.54 -10.03
N ASN A 20 3.98 -15.78 -9.93
CA ASN A 20 3.98 -16.55 -8.68
C ASN A 20 5.41 -16.81 -8.19
N ALA A 21 6.34 -17.15 -9.08
CA ALA A 21 7.75 -17.33 -8.72
C ALA A 21 8.39 -16.04 -8.18
N ILE A 22 8.12 -14.89 -8.79
CA ILE A 22 8.58 -13.58 -8.31
C ILE A 22 7.97 -13.29 -6.93
N ALA A 23 6.67 -13.50 -6.74
CA ALA A 23 5.99 -13.27 -5.47
C ALA A 23 6.58 -14.13 -4.34
N VAL A 24 6.79 -15.43 -4.59
CA VAL A 24 7.42 -16.36 -3.65
C VAL A 24 8.85 -15.93 -3.34
N PHE A 25 9.63 -15.55 -4.36
CA PHE A 25 10.99 -15.05 -4.16
C PHE A 25 11.03 -13.81 -3.27
N LEU A 26 10.17 -12.81 -3.54
CA LEU A 26 10.07 -11.59 -2.73
C LEU A 26 9.65 -11.92 -1.28
N LEU A 27 8.70 -12.82 -1.10
CA LEU A 27 8.29 -13.28 0.22
C LEU A 27 9.45 -13.96 0.97
N CYS A 28 10.21 -14.84 0.30
CA CYS A 28 11.40 -15.45 0.88
C CYS A 28 12.43 -14.41 1.29
N VAL A 29 12.67 -13.38 0.48
CA VAL A 29 13.59 -12.27 0.82
C VAL A 29 13.09 -11.51 2.05
N LEU A 30 11.79 -11.19 2.12
CA LEU A 30 11.20 -10.50 3.27
C LEU A 30 11.32 -11.34 4.56
N VAL A 31 11.01 -12.63 4.50
CA VAL A 31 11.04 -13.52 5.67
C VAL A 31 12.48 -13.83 6.09
N ILE A 32 13.28 -14.41 5.20
CA ILE A 32 14.64 -14.88 5.52
C ILE A 32 15.54 -13.67 5.80
N GLY A 33 15.51 -12.67 4.91
CA GLY A 33 16.26 -11.43 5.08
C GLY A 33 15.82 -10.68 6.33
N GLY A 34 14.52 -10.50 6.52
CA GLY A 34 13.95 -9.84 7.70
C GLY A 34 14.42 -10.49 8.99
N VAL A 35 14.29 -11.81 9.11
CA VAL A 35 14.74 -12.57 10.30
C VAL A 35 16.24 -12.44 10.51
N ALA A 36 17.05 -12.57 9.45
CA ALA A 36 18.51 -12.48 9.56
C ALA A 36 18.97 -11.10 10.06
N PHE A 37 18.44 -10.01 9.46
CA PHE A 37 18.77 -8.65 9.87
C PHE A 37 18.18 -8.29 11.23
N ALA A 38 16.95 -8.69 11.54
CA ALA A 38 16.34 -8.45 12.84
C ALA A 38 17.11 -9.15 13.96
N ARG A 39 17.47 -10.43 13.79
CA ARG A 39 18.31 -11.17 14.76
C ARG A 39 19.65 -10.48 14.98
N ARG A 40 20.32 -10.05 13.90
CA ARG A 40 21.59 -9.31 14.00
C ARG A 40 21.42 -8.00 14.76
N ASN A 41 20.39 -7.23 14.45
CA ASN A 41 20.12 -5.94 15.10
C ASN A 41 19.84 -6.13 16.60
N LEU A 42 18.99 -7.09 16.97
CA LEU A 42 18.66 -7.40 18.37
C LEU A 42 19.88 -7.86 19.15
N ARG A 43 20.75 -8.69 18.57
CA ARG A 43 22.02 -9.11 19.21
C ARG A 43 22.98 -7.95 19.45
N LEU A 44 22.96 -6.94 18.59
CA LEU A 44 23.76 -5.73 18.73
C LEU A 44 23.14 -4.71 19.69
N GLY A 45 22.02 -5.03 20.35
CA GLY A 45 21.27 -4.10 21.18
C GLY A 45 20.65 -2.94 20.39
N ARG A 46 20.52 -3.08 19.07
CA ARG A 46 20.03 -2.06 18.14
C ARG A 46 18.62 -2.46 17.70
N GLY A 47 17.62 -1.63 17.95
CA GLY A 47 16.23 -1.87 17.54
C GLY A 47 15.24 -1.45 18.61
N ASP A 48 14.31 -0.59 18.21
CA ASP A 48 13.16 -0.12 18.95
C ASP A 48 12.05 -1.16 18.94
N ARG A 49 12.10 -2.02 19.95
CA ARG A 49 11.04 -2.99 20.23
C ARG A 49 9.70 -2.32 20.53
N ARG A 50 9.70 -1.11 21.11
CA ARG A 50 8.45 -0.42 21.45
C ARG A 50 7.75 0.06 20.18
N GLY A 51 8.49 0.68 19.25
CA GLY A 51 7.97 1.06 17.94
C GLY A 51 7.48 -0.14 17.14
N ALA A 52 8.25 -1.23 17.11
CA ALA A 52 7.85 -2.47 16.44
C ALA A 52 6.53 -3.02 17.00
N THR A 53 6.40 -3.09 18.33
CA THR A 53 5.19 -3.58 19.00
C THR A 53 4.00 -2.65 18.79
N ARG A 54 4.17 -1.32 18.85
CA ARG A 54 3.08 -0.37 18.60
C ARG A 54 2.53 -0.49 17.17
N LEU A 55 3.42 -0.55 16.18
CA LEU A 55 3.01 -0.71 14.78
C LEU A 55 2.31 -2.07 14.55
N SER A 56 2.84 -3.11 15.18
CA SER A 56 2.28 -4.47 15.16
C SER A 56 0.87 -4.54 15.75
N LEU A 57 0.64 -3.87 16.89
CA LEU A 57 -0.68 -3.81 17.52
C LEU A 57 -1.67 -2.98 16.70
N PHE A 58 -1.23 -1.87 16.10
CA PHE A 58 -2.05 -1.09 15.18
C PHE A 58 -2.49 -1.94 13.97
N PHE A 59 -1.55 -2.64 13.36
CA PHE A 59 -1.81 -3.54 12.23
C PHE A 59 -2.77 -4.69 12.62
N ALA A 60 -2.51 -5.34 13.77
CA ALA A 60 -3.37 -6.40 14.29
C ALA A 60 -4.79 -5.90 14.55
N GLY A 61 -4.94 -4.75 15.22
CA GLY A 61 -6.23 -4.14 15.51
C GLY A 61 -7.02 -3.80 14.25
N ALA A 62 -6.38 -3.22 13.24
CA ALA A 62 -7.01 -2.94 11.95
C ALA A 62 -7.50 -4.20 11.24
N LEU A 63 -6.70 -5.28 11.23
CA LEU A 63 -7.13 -6.58 10.70
C LEU A 63 -8.25 -7.22 11.52
N SER A 64 -8.19 -7.15 12.85
CA SER A 64 -9.20 -7.72 13.75
C SER A 64 -10.55 -7.03 13.59
N ILE A 65 -10.58 -5.69 13.53
CA ILE A 65 -11.80 -4.96 13.21
C ILE A 65 -12.30 -5.37 11.82
N GLY A 66 -11.39 -5.51 10.86
CA GLY A 66 -11.66 -6.01 9.52
C GLY A 66 -12.43 -7.33 9.53
N TRP A 67 -11.88 -8.31 10.23
CA TRP A 67 -12.41 -9.67 10.29
C TRP A 67 -13.74 -9.75 11.06
N ILE A 68 -13.85 -9.10 12.22
CA ILE A 68 -15.08 -9.10 13.04
C ILE A 68 -16.26 -8.47 12.26
N MET A 69 -15.98 -7.49 11.40
CA MET A 69 -17.03 -6.84 10.59
C MET A 69 -17.37 -7.62 9.31
N SER A 70 -16.53 -8.58 8.90
CA SER A 70 -16.72 -9.35 7.66
C SER A 70 -17.50 -10.63 7.87
N GLU A 71 -17.19 -11.35 8.95
CA GLU A 71 -17.65 -12.72 9.12
C GLU A 71 -19.06 -12.73 9.71
N HIS A 72 -19.94 -13.56 9.14
CA HIS A 72 -21.25 -13.81 9.75
C HIS A 72 -21.04 -14.72 10.95
N HIS A 73 -20.82 -14.12 12.12
CA HIS A 73 -20.60 -14.87 13.36
C HIS A 73 -21.88 -15.61 13.76
N VAL A 74 -21.87 -16.94 13.59
CA VAL A 74 -22.97 -17.81 14.00
C VAL A 74 -22.49 -18.64 15.19
N PRO A 75 -23.26 -18.74 16.30
CA PRO A 75 -22.88 -19.54 17.47
C PRO A 75 -22.77 -21.03 17.13
N SER A 76 -21.59 -21.45 16.67
CA SER A 76 -21.32 -22.80 16.17
C SER A 76 -19.88 -23.20 16.51
N PHE A 77 -19.61 -24.51 16.59
CA PHE A 77 -18.23 -24.99 16.78
C PHE A 77 -17.30 -24.63 15.62
N TRP A 78 -17.85 -24.38 14.43
CA TRP A 78 -17.10 -23.90 13.27
C TRP A 78 -16.47 -22.53 13.52
N GLU A 79 -17.11 -21.69 14.33
CA GLU A 79 -16.61 -20.38 14.73
C GLU A 79 -15.25 -20.47 15.44
N VAL A 80 -15.04 -21.52 16.26
CA VAL A 80 -13.75 -21.76 16.94
C VAL A 80 -12.63 -22.02 15.93
N TYR A 81 -12.94 -22.72 14.83
CA TYR A 81 -11.99 -22.97 13.75
C TYR A 81 -11.65 -21.69 12.99
N LEU A 82 -12.65 -20.86 12.67
CA LEU A 82 -12.47 -19.57 12.00
C LEU A 82 -11.59 -18.62 12.84
N ILE A 83 -11.85 -18.54 14.15
CA ILE A 83 -11.04 -17.75 15.08
C ILE A 83 -9.60 -18.27 15.10
N ALA A 84 -9.38 -19.58 15.19
CA ALA A 84 -8.04 -20.16 15.21
C ALA A 84 -7.26 -19.89 13.91
N MET A 85 -7.94 -20.01 12.74
CA MET A 85 -7.37 -19.71 11.44
C MET A 85 -6.99 -18.22 11.33
N PHE A 86 -7.88 -17.34 11.75
CA PHE A 86 -7.64 -15.90 11.77
C PHE A 86 -6.47 -15.53 12.68
N MET A 87 -6.45 -16.05 13.91
CA MET A 87 -5.34 -15.82 14.85
C MET A 87 -4.01 -16.33 14.29
N GLY A 88 -3.97 -17.49 13.65
CA GLY A 88 -2.78 -18.02 12.99
C GLY A 88 -2.25 -17.07 11.89
N ALA A 89 -3.15 -16.58 11.02
CA ALA A 89 -2.79 -15.65 9.96
C ALA A 89 -2.31 -14.29 10.52
N VAL A 90 -3.02 -13.73 11.49
CA VAL A 90 -2.65 -12.45 12.11
C VAL A 90 -1.32 -12.55 12.84
N LEU A 91 -1.09 -13.61 13.63
CA LEU A 91 0.19 -13.80 14.33
C LEU A 91 1.36 -13.93 13.36
N LEU A 92 1.17 -14.61 12.24
CA LEU A 92 2.19 -14.71 11.19
C LEU A 92 2.51 -13.33 10.59
N LEU A 93 1.48 -12.59 10.17
CA LEU A 93 1.64 -11.27 9.55
C LEU A 93 2.22 -10.24 10.52
N VAL A 94 1.74 -10.22 11.76
CA VAL A 94 2.24 -9.38 12.83
C VAL A 94 3.70 -9.72 13.16
N GLY A 95 4.04 -11.00 13.25
CA GLY A 95 5.42 -11.46 13.46
C GLY A 95 6.35 -11.03 12.32
N LEU A 96 5.89 -11.13 11.07
CA LEU A 96 6.62 -10.64 9.90
C LEU A 96 6.81 -9.12 9.97
N LEU A 97 5.75 -8.36 10.23
CA LEU A 97 5.78 -6.90 10.33
C LEU A 97 6.75 -6.42 11.43
N TRP A 98 6.65 -7.02 12.62
CA TRP A 98 7.52 -6.74 13.75
C TRP A 98 8.98 -7.00 13.38
N THR A 99 9.25 -8.11 12.70
CA THR A 99 10.58 -8.50 12.24
C THR A 99 11.13 -7.52 11.21
N LEU A 100 10.33 -7.15 10.20
CA LEU A 100 10.72 -6.18 9.17
C LEU A 100 11.02 -4.80 9.77
N TYR A 101 10.20 -4.35 10.74
CA TYR A 101 10.45 -3.09 11.44
C TYR A 101 11.81 -3.11 12.14
N ILE A 102 12.08 -4.13 12.96
CA ILE A 102 13.35 -4.25 13.70
C ILE A 102 14.54 -4.40 12.75
N ALA A 103 14.37 -5.05 11.60
CA ALA A 103 15.40 -5.17 10.58
C ALA A 103 15.73 -3.80 9.94
N LEU A 104 14.71 -3.01 9.61
CA LEU A 104 14.84 -1.73 8.91
C LEU A 104 15.35 -0.61 9.79
N GLU A 105 14.83 -0.51 10.99
CA GLU A 105 14.88 0.71 11.77
C GLU A 105 16.31 1.19 12.09
N PRO A 106 17.28 0.34 12.52
CA PRO A 106 18.66 0.79 12.71
C PRO A 106 19.33 1.30 11.44
N PHE A 107 18.97 0.75 10.28
CA PHE A 107 19.49 1.21 8.99
C PHE A 107 18.88 2.56 8.62
N VAL A 108 17.56 2.67 8.71
CA VAL A 108 16.83 3.87 8.33
C VAL A 108 17.25 5.03 9.24
N ARG A 109 17.39 4.82 10.57
CA ARG A 109 17.89 5.86 11.49
C ARG A 109 19.26 6.41 11.10
N ARG A 110 20.15 5.56 10.59
CA ARG A 110 21.55 5.94 10.27
C ARG A 110 21.68 6.61 8.93
N ARG A 111 20.97 6.12 7.91
CA ARG A 111 21.18 6.53 6.51
C ARG A 111 20.08 7.41 5.97
N TRP A 112 18.85 7.25 6.46
CA TRP A 112 17.65 7.95 6.01
C TRP A 112 16.83 8.46 7.21
N PRO A 113 17.41 9.29 8.09
CA PRO A 113 16.72 9.76 9.29
C PRO A 113 15.37 10.40 8.95
N GLN A 114 15.28 11.13 7.84
CA GLN A 114 14.08 11.78 7.36
C GLN A 114 12.86 10.84 7.19
N VAL A 115 13.09 9.57 6.84
CA VAL A 115 12.01 8.58 6.62
C VAL A 115 11.32 8.20 7.94
N LEU A 116 12.02 8.33 9.07
CA LEU A 116 11.51 8.03 10.40
C LEU A 116 11.04 9.26 11.17
N VAL A 117 11.39 10.49 10.75
CA VAL A 117 11.02 11.72 11.49
C VAL A 117 9.51 11.78 11.70
N THR A 118 8.74 11.65 10.63
CA THR A 118 7.27 11.72 10.69
C THR A 118 6.68 10.57 11.50
N TRP A 119 7.24 9.36 11.39
CA TRP A 119 6.83 8.20 12.20
C TRP A 119 7.09 8.39 13.70
N THR A 120 8.26 8.92 14.08
CA THR A 120 8.61 9.15 15.49
C THR A 120 7.73 10.21 16.13
N ARG A 121 7.40 11.29 15.41
CA ARG A 121 6.47 12.34 15.86
C ARG A 121 5.06 11.82 16.03
N LEU A 122 4.57 11.06 15.05
CA LEU A 122 3.27 10.39 15.12
C LEU A 122 3.19 9.47 16.35
N SER A 123 4.23 8.66 16.56
CA SER A 123 4.33 7.73 17.69
C SER A 123 4.49 8.42 19.05
N ALA A 124 4.95 9.67 19.07
CA ALA A 124 5.07 10.50 20.27
C ALA A 124 3.75 11.21 20.63
N GLY A 125 2.77 11.21 19.73
CA GLY A 125 1.50 11.89 19.92
C GLY A 125 1.42 13.27 19.26
N ASP A 126 2.42 13.65 18.47
CA ASP A 126 2.48 14.94 17.78
C ASP A 126 1.76 14.90 16.42
N TRP A 127 0.52 14.41 16.41
CA TRP A 127 -0.29 14.22 15.18
C TRP A 127 -0.58 15.53 14.44
N ARG A 128 -0.46 16.68 15.13
CA ARG A 128 -0.67 18.03 14.59
C ARG A 128 0.62 18.70 14.12
N ASP A 129 1.73 17.98 14.07
CA ASP A 129 2.99 18.52 13.55
C ASP A 129 2.85 18.85 12.05
N PRO A 130 3.27 20.05 11.60
CA PRO A 130 3.19 20.44 10.18
C PRO A 130 3.89 19.48 9.22
N LEU A 131 4.96 18.79 9.66
CA LEU A 131 5.65 17.78 8.84
C LEU A 131 4.76 16.56 8.62
N VAL A 132 3.98 16.15 9.62
CA VAL A 132 3.00 15.05 9.47
C VAL A 132 1.92 15.47 8.47
N GLY A 133 1.36 16.67 8.63
CA GLY A 133 0.35 17.21 7.70
C GLY A 133 0.86 17.28 6.26
N ARG A 134 2.09 17.77 6.05
CA ARG A 134 2.73 17.82 4.74
C ARG A 134 2.91 16.44 4.11
N ASP A 135 3.48 15.49 4.84
CA ASP A 135 3.79 14.15 4.30
C ASP A 135 2.49 13.38 3.99
N VAL A 136 1.44 13.54 4.80
CA VAL A 136 0.09 12.99 4.53
C VAL A 136 -0.51 13.64 3.28
N LEU A 137 -0.43 14.97 3.13
CA LEU A 137 -0.98 15.68 1.98
C LEU A 137 -0.28 15.26 0.66
N ILE A 138 1.05 15.10 0.70
CA ILE A 138 1.83 14.58 -0.43
C ILE A 138 1.40 13.15 -0.76
N GLY A 139 1.18 12.30 0.26
CA GLY A 139 0.63 10.97 0.07
C GLY A 139 -0.74 10.99 -0.61
N CYS A 140 -1.65 11.88 -0.20
CA CYS A 140 -2.96 12.03 -0.84
C CYS A 140 -2.85 12.45 -2.32
N ALA A 141 -2.03 13.46 -2.62
CA ALA A 141 -1.82 13.92 -3.98
C ALA A 141 -1.19 12.84 -4.87
N ALA A 142 -0.12 12.19 -4.39
CA ALA A 142 0.56 11.14 -5.13
C ALA A 142 -0.30 9.88 -5.28
N GLY A 143 -1.11 9.52 -4.26
CA GLY A 143 -2.04 8.40 -4.32
C GLY A 143 -3.18 8.64 -5.30
N THR A 144 -3.68 9.87 -5.38
CA THR A 144 -4.67 10.27 -6.40
C THR A 144 -4.05 10.16 -7.79
N ALA A 145 -2.83 10.68 -7.99
CA ALA A 145 -2.12 10.57 -9.27
C ALA A 145 -1.84 9.11 -9.66
N ALA A 146 -1.41 8.27 -8.73
CA ALA A 146 -1.22 6.84 -8.95
C ALA A 146 -2.54 6.12 -9.26
N GLY A 147 -3.63 6.49 -8.58
CA GLY A 147 -4.98 6.03 -8.89
C GLY A 147 -5.41 6.38 -10.31
N CYS A 148 -5.18 7.63 -10.75
CA CYS A 148 -5.42 8.05 -12.14
C CYS A 148 -4.57 7.26 -13.14
N LEU A 149 -3.28 7.03 -12.86
CA LEU A 149 -2.42 6.20 -13.69
C LEU A 149 -2.93 4.77 -13.79
N GLY A 150 -3.36 4.16 -12.68
CA GLY A 150 -3.92 2.82 -12.73
C GLY A 150 -5.26 2.76 -13.48
N ARG A 151 -6.12 3.80 -13.40
CA ARG A 151 -7.32 3.89 -14.24
C ARG A 151 -6.97 4.04 -15.72
N LEU A 152 -5.97 4.86 -16.03
CA LEU A 152 -5.43 4.99 -17.38
C LEU A 152 -4.86 3.66 -17.89
N GLN A 153 -4.23 2.86 -17.03
CA GLN A 153 -3.72 1.53 -17.40
C GLN A 153 -4.84 0.57 -17.85
N ILE A 154 -6.03 0.69 -17.25
CA ILE A 154 -7.19 -0.14 -17.60
C ILE A 154 -7.85 0.35 -18.90
N LEU A 155 -7.95 1.67 -19.08
CA LEU A 155 -8.68 2.29 -20.20
C LEU A 155 -7.83 2.45 -21.47
N ALA A 156 -6.53 2.72 -21.34
CA ALA A 156 -5.66 2.99 -22.49
C ALA A 156 -5.63 1.86 -23.54
N PRO A 157 -5.63 0.55 -23.19
CA PRO A 157 -5.67 -0.52 -24.17
C PRO A 157 -6.85 -0.44 -25.16
N SER A 158 -8.03 -0.01 -24.71
CA SER A 158 -9.22 0.05 -25.58
C SER A 158 -9.14 1.13 -26.65
N TRP A 159 -8.34 2.16 -26.43
CA TRP A 159 -8.05 3.18 -27.45
C TRP A 159 -7.23 2.64 -28.63
N PHE A 160 -6.61 1.47 -28.48
CA PHE A 160 -5.82 0.79 -29.50
C PHE A 160 -6.47 -0.52 -29.98
N GLY A 161 -7.75 -0.74 -29.67
CA GLY A 161 -8.51 -1.91 -30.14
C GLY A 161 -8.30 -3.20 -29.33
N TYR A 162 -7.63 -3.13 -28.17
CA TYR A 162 -7.61 -4.24 -27.22
C TYR A 162 -8.86 -4.23 -26.34
N PRO A 163 -9.33 -5.37 -25.82
CA PRO A 163 -10.42 -5.36 -24.86
C PRO A 163 -10.00 -4.60 -23.59
N GLU A 164 -10.96 -3.94 -22.95
CA GLU A 164 -10.72 -3.34 -21.64
C GLU A 164 -10.40 -4.47 -20.66
N SER A 165 -9.28 -4.32 -19.94
CA SER A 165 -8.99 -5.18 -18.80
C SER A 165 -10.14 -5.04 -17.79
N GLU A 166 -10.45 -6.10 -17.05
CA GLU A 166 -11.58 -6.11 -16.09
C GLU A 166 -11.61 -4.83 -15.24
N LEU A 167 -12.60 -3.96 -15.51
CA LEU A 167 -12.78 -2.67 -14.85
C LEU A 167 -13.09 -2.81 -13.35
N VAL A 168 -13.53 -4.00 -12.95
CA VAL A 168 -14.00 -4.34 -11.61
C VAL A 168 -13.53 -5.76 -11.29
N THR A 169 -12.54 -5.91 -10.42
CA THR A 169 -12.37 -7.16 -9.68
C THR A 169 -13.58 -7.31 -8.75
N PRO A 170 -14.23 -8.48 -8.63
CA PRO A 170 -15.47 -8.64 -7.88
C PRO A 170 -15.24 -8.36 -6.39
N LEU A 171 -15.45 -7.11 -6.00
CA LEU A 171 -15.50 -6.67 -4.60
C LEU A 171 -16.89 -6.09 -4.28
N ILE A 172 -17.90 -6.67 -4.92
CA ILE A 172 -19.33 -6.38 -4.71
C ILE A 172 -19.66 -6.48 -3.21
N GLU A 173 -19.02 -7.42 -2.50
CA GLU A 173 -19.18 -7.61 -1.06
C GLU A 173 -18.88 -6.34 -0.26
N ALA A 174 -17.77 -5.64 -0.54
CA ALA A 174 -17.40 -4.41 0.18
C ALA A 174 -18.39 -3.25 -0.05
N LEU A 175 -19.22 -3.35 -1.09
CA LEU A 175 -20.22 -2.34 -1.48
C LEU A 175 -21.62 -2.67 -0.96
N SER A 176 -21.81 -3.86 -0.37
CA SER A 176 -23.12 -4.39 0.01
C SER A 176 -23.68 -3.83 1.33
N GLY A 177 -22.87 -3.12 2.13
CA GLY A 177 -23.33 -2.51 3.38
C GLY A 177 -22.21 -1.89 4.22
N ALA A 178 -22.59 -1.32 5.37
CA ALA A 178 -21.65 -0.63 6.26
C ALA A 178 -20.60 -1.56 6.90
N ALA A 179 -20.98 -2.78 7.30
CA ALA A 179 -20.05 -3.73 7.92
C ALA A 179 -18.97 -4.22 6.93
N PRO A 180 -19.30 -4.70 5.70
CA PRO A 180 -18.30 -5.01 4.68
C PRO A 180 -17.43 -3.81 4.27
N PHE A 181 -17.99 -2.59 4.26
CA PHE A 181 -17.22 -1.36 4.02
C PHE A 181 -16.16 -1.14 5.09
N VAL A 182 -16.54 -1.18 6.38
CA VAL A 182 -15.61 -1.03 7.51
C VAL A 182 -14.60 -2.18 7.53
N SER A 183 -15.05 -3.39 7.22
CA SER A 183 -14.18 -4.56 7.10
C SER A 183 -13.05 -4.29 6.11
N ARG A 184 -13.44 -3.90 4.90
CA ARG A 184 -12.50 -3.62 3.82
C ARG A 184 -11.57 -2.47 4.15
N LEU A 185 -12.07 -1.40 4.77
CA LEU A 185 -11.23 -0.31 5.26
C LEU A 185 -10.16 -0.80 6.25
N GLY A 186 -10.53 -1.65 7.21
CA GLY A 186 -9.59 -2.25 8.16
C GLY A 186 -8.48 -3.03 7.45
N THR A 187 -8.84 -3.84 6.46
CA THR A 187 -7.88 -4.58 5.62
C THR A 187 -6.97 -3.64 4.83
N LEU A 188 -7.52 -2.60 4.18
CA LEU A 188 -6.72 -1.63 3.41
C LEU A 188 -5.72 -0.88 4.31
N ILE A 189 -6.15 -0.46 5.49
CA ILE A 189 -5.28 0.22 6.47
C ILE A 189 -4.16 -0.73 6.93
N ALA A 190 -4.48 -1.99 7.25
CA ALA A 190 -3.47 -2.95 7.67
C ALA A 190 -2.46 -3.22 6.56
N PHE A 191 -2.92 -3.66 5.39
CA PHE A 191 -2.03 -4.00 4.27
C PHE A 191 -1.29 -2.79 3.71
N GLY A 192 -1.84 -1.57 3.82
CA GLY A 192 -1.13 -0.33 3.50
C GLY A 192 0.20 -0.20 4.27
N VAL A 193 0.25 -0.64 5.54
CA VAL A 193 1.49 -0.62 6.33
C VAL A 193 2.54 -1.56 5.73
N LEU A 194 2.13 -2.78 5.35
CA LEU A 194 3.02 -3.73 4.68
C LEU A 194 3.45 -3.21 3.31
N ASN A 195 2.55 -2.59 2.54
CA ASN A 195 2.84 -1.99 1.25
C ASN A 195 3.82 -0.81 1.35
N ALA A 196 3.93 -0.14 2.50
CA ALA A 196 4.95 0.87 2.75
C ALA A 196 6.29 0.26 3.21
N LEU A 197 6.26 -0.74 4.09
CA LEU A 197 7.47 -1.32 4.70
C LEU A 197 8.17 -2.36 3.82
N ALA A 198 7.44 -3.19 3.07
CA ALA A 198 8.03 -4.23 2.26
C ALA A 198 8.90 -3.66 1.12
N PRO A 199 8.46 -2.67 0.32
CA PRO A 199 9.33 -2.03 -0.67
C PRO A 199 10.52 -1.32 -0.03
N LEU A 200 10.34 -0.72 1.14
CA LEU A 200 11.45 -0.09 1.89
C LEU A 200 12.52 -1.13 2.28
N PHE A 201 12.10 -2.32 2.74
CA PHE A 201 13.00 -3.42 3.05
C PHE A 201 13.71 -3.96 1.82
N LEU A 202 12.97 -4.19 0.72
CA LEU A 202 13.54 -4.67 -0.53
C LEU A 202 14.56 -3.66 -1.10
N LEU A 203 14.24 -2.36 -1.04
CA LEU A 203 15.15 -1.29 -1.44
C LEU A 203 16.41 -1.26 -0.57
N PHE A 204 16.25 -1.47 0.75
CA PHE A 204 17.36 -1.61 1.68
C PHE A 204 18.30 -2.77 1.28
N VAL A 205 17.74 -3.95 1.02
CA VAL A 205 18.52 -5.13 0.60
C VAL A 205 19.22 -4.86 -0.74
N LEU A 206 18.49 -4.40 -1.75
CA LEU A 206 19.07 -4.07 -3.06
C LEU A 206 20.15 -3.01 -2.98
N ARG A 207 20.01 -2.01 -2.11
CA ARG A 207 21.05 -1.00 -1.89
C ARG A 207 22.31 -1.58 -1.25
N ILE A 208 22.21 -2.61 -0.41
CA ILE A 208 23.39 -3.33 0.09
C ILE A 208 24.08 -4.08 -1.07
N LEU A 209 23.31 -4.75 -1.92
CA LEU A 209 23.83 -5.56 -3.03
C LEU A 209 24.46 -4.69 -4.12
N LEU A 210 23.73 -3.68 -4.59
CA LEU A 210 24.10 -2.85 -5.74
C LEU A 210 24.95 -1.64 -5.36
N ARG A 211 25.05 -1.31 -4.06
CA ARG A 211 25.82 -0.19 -3.50
C ARG A 211 25.42 1.22 -3.99
N ASN A 212 24.53 1.33 -4.96
CA ASN A 212 23.99 2.57 -5.50
C ASN A 212 22.47 2.64 -5.27
N GLN A 213 22.01 3.73 -4.68
CA GLN A 213 20.59 3.95 -4.35
C GLN A 213 19.69 4.04 -5.60
N TRP A 214 20.18 4.65 -6.67
CA TRP A 214 19.41 4.84 -7.90
C TRP A 214 19.33 3.55 -8.70
N ALA A 215 20.41 2.76 -8.73
CA ALA A 215 20.38 1.43 -9.31
C ALA A 215 19.42 0.50 -8.54
N ALA A 216 19.44 0.55 -7.20
CA ALA A 216 18.50 -0.20 -6.37
C ALA A 216 17.04 0.19 -6.61
N ALA A 217 16.75 1.50 -6.74
CA ALA A 217 15.40 1.98 -7.05
C ALA A 217 14.95 1.54 -8.46
N ALA A 218 15.82 1.66 -9.46
CA ALA A 218 15.53 1.23 -10.84
C ALA A 218 15.23 -0.27 -10.92
N VAL A 219 16.09 -1.10 -10.32
CA VAL A 219 15.91 -2.56 -10.27
C VAL A 219 14.65 -2.93 -9.51
N LEU A 220 14.37 -2.29 -8.37
CA LEU A 220 13.15 -2.56 -7.61
C LEU A 220 11.89 -2.17 -8.40
N THR A 221 11.91 -1.04 -9.11
CA THR A 221 10.79 -0.62 -9.96
C THR A 221 10.50 -1.69 -11.00
N VAL A 222 11.52 -2.16 -11.71
CA VAL A 222 11.37 -3.23 -12.71
C VAL A 222 10.80 -4.50 -12.08
N ILE A 223 11.35 -4.95 -10.94
CA ILE A 223 10.89 -6.16 -10.24
C ILE A 223 9.41 -6.04 -9.85
N LEU A 224 8.99 -4.90 -9.31
CA LEU A 224 7.61 -4.69 -8.83
C LEU A 224 6.61 -4.49 -9.97
N THR A 225 7.02 -3.92 -11.10
CA THR A 225 6.16 -3.75 -12.28
C THR A 225 6.01 -5.02 -13.12
N THR A 226 7.02 -5.92 -13.10
CA THR A 226 7.04 -7.12 -13.96
C THR A 226 5.81 -8.02 -13.79
N PRO A 227 5.33 -8.36 -12.57
CA PRO A 227 4.11 -9.14 -12.39
C PRO A 227 2.90 -8.56 -13.13
N THR A 228 2.65 -7.27 -12.95
CA THR A 228 1.54 -6.58 -13.60
C THR A 228 1.72 -6.56 -15.11
N ALA A 229 2.92 -6.27 -15.60
CA ALA A 229 3.22 -6.24 -17.04
C ALA A 229 3.00 -7.59 -17.74
N LEU A 230 3.26 -8.71 -17.05
CA LEU A 230 3.08 -10.07 -17.59
C LEU A 230 1.60 -10.52 -17.65
N GLN A 231 0.71 -9.82 -16.95
CA GLN A 231 -0.71 -10.16 -16.84
C GLN A 231 -1.58 -9.34 -17.81
N ILE A 232 -1.05 -8.25 -18.37
CA ILE A 232 -1.79 -7.33 -19.26
C ILE A 232 -1.73 -7.83 -20.70
N GLU A 233 -2.85 -7.77 -21.42
CA GLU A 233 -2.93 -8.15 -22.84
C GLU A 233 -2.12 -7.24 -23.77
N ALA A 234 -2.10 -5.93 -23.48
CA ALA A 234 -1.31 -4.92 -24.19
C ALA A 234 -0.13 -4.41 -23.33
N PRO A 235 0.93 -5.21 -23.11
CA PRO A 235 2.00 -4.88 -22.18
C PRO A 235 2.80 -3.65 -22.60
N TRP A 236 2.91 -3.37 -23.91
CA TRP A 236 3.60 -2.19 -24.43
C TRP A 236 2.87 -0.87 -24.10
N ILE A 237 1.57 -0.91 -23.79
CA ILE A 237 0.79 0.23 -23.27
C ILE A 237 0.79 0.23 -21.75
N GLY A 238 0.39 -0.90 -21.15
CA GLY A 238 0.14 -0.99 -19.72
C GLY A 238 1.40 -0.99 -18.87
N ALA A 239 2.50 -1.57 -19.34
CA ALA A 239 3.73 -1.68 -18.56
C ALA A 239 4.42 -0.32 -18.33
N PRO A 240 4.55 0.59 -19.33
CA PRO A 240 5.05 1.94 -19.08
C PRO A 240 4.22 2.72 -18.03
N ILE A 241 2.90 2.54 -18.03
CA ILE A 241 1.99 3.22 -17.07
C ILE A 241 2.20 2.65 -15.66
N ALA A 242 2.20 1.33 -15.49
CA ALA A 242 2.50 0.70 -14.19
C ALA A 242 3.92 1.00 -13.70
N PHE A 243 4.90 1.04 -14.60
CA PHE A 243 6.26 1.45 -14.28
C PHE A 243 6.28 2.86 -13.70
N THR A 244 5.56 3.78 -14.35
CA THR A 244 5.45 5.18 -13.90
C THR A 244 4.79 5.27 -12.52
N ALA A 245 3.70 4.54 -12.29
CA ALA A 245 3.02 4.51 -10.99
C ALA A 245 3.92 3.92 -9.88
N THR A 246 4.63 2.83 -10.18
CA THR A 246 5.58 2.18 -9.25
C THR A 246 6.76 3.09 -8.94
N ALA A 247 7.32 3.75 -9.95
CA ALA A 247 8.41 4.71 -9.81
C ALA A 247 8.00 5.92 -8.96
N LEU A 248 6.78 6.44 -9.17
CA LEU A 248 6.20 7.50 -8.32
C LEU A 248 6.11 7.06 -6.86
N GLY A 249 5.62 5.84 -6.60
CA GLY A 249 5.55 5.28 -5.25
C GLY A 249 6.92 5.19 -4.57
N LEU A 250 7.92 4.64 -5.26
CA LEU A 250 9.29 4.55 -4.75
C LEU A 250 9.95 5.92 -4.57
N PHE A 251 9.68 6.88 -5.47
CA PHE A 251 10.14 8.26 -5.32
C PHE A 251 9.58 8.89 -4.05
N VAL A 252 8.27 8.76 -3.80
CA VAL A 252 7.62 9.28 -2.59
C VAL A 252 8.19 8.63 -1.33
N LEU A 253 8.35 7.31 -1.34
CA LEU A 253 8.94 6.56 -0.22
C LEU A 253 10.36 7.05 0.11
N MET A 254 11.21 7.23 -0.90
CA MET A 254 12.60 7.68 -0.70
C MET A 254 12.71 9.16 -0.28
N ARG A 255 11.81 10.01 -0.80
CA ARG A 255 11.90 11.46 -0.62
C ARG A 255 11.15 11.97 0.62
N TYR A 256 9.96 11.42 0.88
CA TYR A 256 9.04 11.91 1.92
C TYR A 256 8.78 10.86 3.02
N GLY A 257 9.17 9.61 2.81
CA GLY A 257 9.20 8.59 3.87
C GLY A 257 8.00 7.65 3.90
N ALA A 258 7.99 6.79 4.93
CA ALA A 258 7.06 5.67 5.02
C ALA A 258 5.61 6.10 5.25
N ILE A 259 5.37 7.21 5.95
CA ILE A 259 4.03 7.77 6.18
C ILE A 259 3.41 8.24 4.86
N ALA A 260 4.16 9.03 4.07
CA ALA A 260 3.69 9.50 2.77
C ALA A 260 3.40 8.32 1.82
N SER A 261 4.28 7.30 1.83
CA SER A 261 4.09 6.08 1.04
C SER A 261 2.87 5.26 1.51
N PHE A 262 2.62 5.19 2.81
CA PHE A 262 1.45 4.53 3.40
C PHE A 262 0.16 5.20 2.92
N VAL A 263 0.09 6.54 3.02
CA VAL A 263 -1.09 7.31 2.60
C VAL A 263 -1.29 7.23 1.08
N LEU A 264 -0.21 7.27 0.29
CA LEU A 264 -0.25 7.05 -1.15
C LEU A 264 -0.92 5.72 -1.49
N GLY A 265 -0.44 4.63 -0.88
CA GLY A 265 -1.01 3.29 -1.08
C GLY A 265 -2.48 3.24 -0.69
N LEU A 266 -2.81 3.75 0.51
CA LEU A 266 -4.18 3.77 1.01
C LEU A 266 -5.14 4.53 0.08
N VAL A 267 -4.77 5.72 -0.40
CA VAL A 267 -5.60 6.52 -1.31
C VAL A 267 -5.74 5.85 -2.68
N THR A 268 -4.67 5.22 -3.17
CA THR A 268 -4.72 4.44 -4.42
C THR A 268 -5.70 3.28 -4.26
N ASP A 269 -5.54 2.46 -3.22
CA ASP A 269 -6.37 1.28 -2.98
C ASP A 269 -7.83 1.65 -2.72
N LEU A 270 -8.11 2.75 -2.01
CA LEU A 270 -9.48 3.28 -1.84
C LEU A 270 -10.13 3.61 -3.18
N SER A 271 -9.37 4.24 -4.09
CA SER A 271 -9.85 4.64 -5.41
C SER A 271 -10.17 3.45 -6.33
N PHE A 272 -9.54 2.30 -6.10
CA PHE A 272 -9.84 1.05 -6.79
C PHE A 272 -10.95 0.24 -6.12
N THR A 273 -10.94 0.22 -4.79
CA THR A 273 -11.87 -0.56 -3.96
C THR A 273 -13.29 0.03 -3.99
N PHE A 274 -13.41 1.36 -3.93
CA PHE A 274 -14.70 2.05 -3.87
C PHE A 274 -14.92 2.86 -5.16
N PRO A 275 -15.66 2.30 -6.14
CA PRO A 275 -15.84 2.94 -7.44
C PRO A 275 -16.60 4.26 -7.28
N SER A 276 -15.98 5.35 -7.75
CA SER A 276 -16.60 6.67 -7.80
C SER A 276 -17.46 6.78 -9.06
N THR A 277 -18.72 7.17 -8.91
CA THR A 277 -19.66 7.33 -10.04
C THR A 277 -20.42 8.65 -9.93
N PHE A 278 -20.73 9.24 -11.07
CA PHE A 278 -21.65 10.38 -11.16
C PHE A 278 -23.13 9.93 -11.14
N GLN A 279 -23.41 8.63 -11.29
CA GLN A 279 -24.76 8.07 -11.21
C GLN A 279 -25.16 7.87 -9.75
N THR A 280 -25.78 8.88 -9.16
CA THR A 280 -26.22 8.87 -7.75
C THR A 280 -27.25 7.78 -7.45
N SER A 281 -27.97 7.29 -8.46
CA SER A 281 -28.95 6.21 -8.35
C SER A 281 -28.34 4.80 -8.38
N ALA A 282 -27.03 4.67 -8.64
CA ALA A 282 -26.38 3.37 -8.62
C ALA A 282 -26.38 2.79 -7.20
N TRP A 283 -26.66 1.50 -7.06
CA TRP A 283 -26.78 0.83 -5.75
C TRP A 283 -25.51 0.92 -4.90
N TYR A 284 -24.33 1.05 -5.52
CA TYR A 284 -23.02 1.18 -4.87
C TYR A 284 -22.55 2.64 -4.69
N ALA A 285 -23.31 3.63 -5.16
CA ALA A 285 -22.88 5.03 -5.16
C ALA A 285 -22.53 5.55 -3.77
N GLY A 286 -23.27 5.13 -2.74
CA GLY A 286 -23.01 5.50 -1.34
C GLY A 286 -21.62 5.09 -0.84
N ALA A 287 -21.17 3.87 -1.15
CA ALA A 287 -19.84 3.40 -0.77
C ALA A 287 -18.73 4.16 -1.53
N GLY A 288 -18.96 4.46 -2.81
CA GLY A 288 -18.07 5.30 -3.61
C GLY A 288 -17.91 6.70 -3.02
N TYR A 289 -19.02 7.37 -2.69
CA TYR A 289 -18.99 8.70 -2.07
C TYR A 289 -18.36 8.68 -0.67
N ALA A 290 -18.57 7.63 0.11
CA ALA A 290 -17.91 7.46 1.41
C ALA A 290 -16.37 7.36 1.25
N GLY A 291 -15.89 6.59 0.26
CA GLY A 291 -14.46 6.51 -0.06
C GLY A 291 -13.85 7.87 -0.42
N VAL A 292 -14.52 8.62 -1.31
CA VAL A 292 -14.09 9.98 -1.70
C VAL A 292 -14.13 10.94 -0.50
N ALA A 293 -15.17 10.85 0.34
CA ALA A 293 -15.30 11.68 1.53
C ALA A 293 -14.16 11.42 2.54
N ILE A 294 -13.73 10.17 2.70
CA ILE A 294 -12.56 9.83 3.54
C ILE A 294 -11.29 10.47 2.97
N ILE A 295 -11.03 10.35 1.67
CA ILE A 295 -9.86 10.95 1.02
C ILE A 295 -9.89 12.48 1.19
N ALA A 296 -11.04 13.12 0.98
CA ALA A 296 -11.23 14.55 1.16
C ALA A 296 -11.01 14.98 2.62
N ALA A 297 -11.58 14.26 3.59
CA ALA A 297 -11.43 14.56 5.01
C ALA A 297 -9.96 14.45 5.46
N VAL A 298 -9.26 13.40 5.05
CA VAL A 298 -7.82 13.23 5.32
C VAL A 298 -7.01 14.35 4.67
N SER A 299 -7.30 14.71 3.43
CA SER A 299 -6.61 15.79 2.70
C SER A 299 -6.82 17.15 3.35
N LEU A 300 -8.06 17.46 3.75
CA LEU A 300 -8.40 18.72 4.43
C LEU A 300 -7.74 18.81 5.81
N PHE A 301 -7.77 17.72 6.59
CA PHE A 301 -7.08 17.66 7.87
C PHE A 301 -5.56 17.81 7.72
N ALA A 302 -4.96 17.13 6.74
CA ALA A 302 -3.55 17.20 6.43
C ALA A 302 -3.14 18.61 5.97
N PHE A 303 -3.98 19.26 5.16
CA PHE A 303 -3.78 20.64 4.74
C PHE A 303 -3.82 21.60 5.94
N GLN A 304 -4.85 21.50 6.79
CA GLN A 304 -4.98 22.33 8.00
C GLN A 304 -3.80 22.17 8.96
N THR A 305 -3.34 20.93 9.16
CA THR A 305 -2.18 20.64 10.02
C THR A 305 -0.87 21.12 9.40
N SER A 306 -0.71 21.04 8.08
CA SER A 306 0.48 21.52 7.37
C SER A 306 0.69 23.04 7.49
N LEU A 307 -0.37 23.82 7.72
CA LEU A 307 -0.30 25.27 7.91
C LEU A 307 0.30 25.67 9.28
N GLY A 308 0.42 24.73 10.24
CA GLY A 308 1.09 24.99 11.52
C GLY A 308 0.50 26.13 12.35
N GLY A 309 -0.81 26.36 12.26
CA GLY A 309 -1.51 27.42 12.99
C GLY A 309 -1.51 28.81 12.32
N ARG A 310 -0.90 28.95 11.14
CA ARG A 310 -0.98 30.19 10.33
C ARG A 310 -2.25 30.21 9.48
N ARG A 311 -2.91 31.36 9.32
CA ARG A 311 -4.12 31.48 8.50
C ARG A 311 -3.74 31.66 7.04
N LEU A 312 -4.51 31.07 6.11
CA LEU A 312 -4.33 31.19 4.66
C LEU A 312 -4.21 32.64 4.17
N LEU A 313 -4.92 33.57 4.82
CA LEU A 313 -4.91 35.00 4.50
C LEU A 313 -3.58 35.69 4.84
N ASP A 314 -2.75 35.10 5.70
CA ASP A 314 -1.45 35.65 6.06
C ASP A 314 -0.42 35.43 4.94
N PHE A 315 -0.57 34.37 4.12
CA PHE A 315 0.25 34.16 2.92
C PHE A 315 -0.09 35.15 1.81
N ALA A 316 -1.38 35.41 1.58
CA ALA A 316 -1.83 36.36 0.57
C ALA A 316 -1.43 37.82 0.88
N ARG A 317 -1.13 38.15 2.14
CA ARG A 317 -0.60 39.47 2.55
C ARG A 317 0.93 39.55 2.56
N ALA A 318 1.63 38.43 2.57
CA ALA A 318 3.08 38.40 2.53
C ALA A 318 3.64 38.46 1.09
N GLU A 319 2.80 38.13 0.10
CA GLU A 319 3.10 38.23 -1.34
C GLU A 319 2.53 39.49 -2.01
N ALA A 320 1.88 40.39 -1.24
CA ALA A 320 1.38 41.69 -1.70
C ALA A 320 2.24 42.83 -1.13
#